data_AF-A0A961DVI1-F1
#
_entry.id   AF-A0A961DVI1-F1
#
_cell.length_a   1.000
_cell.length_b   1.000
_cell.length_c   1.000
_cell.angle_alpha   90.00
_cell.angle_beta   90.00
_cell.angle_gamma   90.00
#
_symmetry.space_group_name_H-M   'P 1'
#
loop_
_entity.id
_entity.type
_entity.pdbx_description
1 polymer ?
#
loop_
_entity_poly.entity_id
_entity_poly.type
_entity_poly.pdbx_seq_one_letter_code
_entity_poly.pdbx_strand_id
1 'polypeptide(L)'
;MTWYLLLLFAVGVERLAELVLAQRNLAWSRARGGVEIGAGHYPVMVALHLALLVGCVVEVAVMHRPFIPVLGWSMLALVIAAQVLRWWCITTLGRQWNTRVVVIPGASRIDGGPYRWFSHPNYVAVAIEGFALPLVHSAWVTALAFTTLNAALLSTRVSVENSALARLS
;
A
#
# COMPACT_ATOMS: atom_id res chain seq x y z
N MET A 1 5.11 -23.46 -5.36
CA MET A 1 5.12 -23.10 -3.92
C MET A 1 6.34 -22.29 -3.54
N THR A 2 7.56 -22.83 -3.59
CA THR A 2 8.77 -22.16 -3.07
C THR A 2 9.01 -20.77 -3.64
N TRP A 3 8.91 -20.59 -4.96
CA TRP A 3 9.09 -19.27 -5.59
C TRP A 3 8.03 -18.25 -5.18
N TYR A 4 6.79 -18.69 -4.95
CA TYR A 4 5.70 -17.83 -4.51
C TYR A 4 5.91 -17.38 -3.05
N LEU A 5 6.42 -18.28 -2.20
CA LEU A 5 6.84 -17.90 -0.84
C LEU A 5 7.99 -16.89 -0.86
N LEU A 6 8.96 -17.03 -1.78
CA LEU A 6 10.02 -16.05 -1.95
C LEU A 6 9.47 -14.69 -2.41
N LEU A 7 8.48 -14.66 -3.30
CA LEU A 7 7.78 -13.44 -3.70
C LEU A 7 7.10 -12.78 -2.49
N LEU A 8 6.31 -13.54 -1.72
CA LEU A 8 5.63 -13.03 -0.52
C LEU A 8 6.62 -12.53 0.53
N PHE A 9 7.74 -13.24 0.70
CA PHE A 9 8.82 -12.82 1.58
C PHE A 9 9.45 -11.51 1.10
N ALA A 10 9.74 -11.37 -0.19
CA ALA A 10 10.27 -10.14 -0.75
C ALA A 10 9.32 -8.96 -0.54
N VAL A 11 8.01 -9.15 -0.79
CA VAL A 11 6.99 -8.13 -0.50
C VAL A 11 6.94 -7.80 1.00
N GLY A 12 7.05 -8.80 1.88
CA GLY A 12 7.12 -8.59 3.32
C GLY A 12 8.33 -7.77 3.76
N VAL A 13 9.51 -8.06 3.21
CA VAL A 13 10.74 -7.28 3.46
C VAL A 13 10.58 -5.85 2.95
N GLU A 14 9.99 -5.66 1.78
CA GLU A 14 9.71 -4.33 1.23
C GLU A 14 8.76 -3.54 2.13
N ARG A 15 7.72 -4.17 2.67
CA ARG A 15 6.83 -3.53 3.66
C ARG A 15 7.59 -3.08 4.90
N LEU A 16 8.53 -3.88 5.40
CA LEU A 16 9.36 -3.48 6.54
C LEU A 16 10.26 -2.28 6.17
N ALA A 17 10.86 -2.28 4.97
CA ALA A 17 11.67 -1.15 4.50
C ALA A 17 10.84 0.13 4.38
N GLU A 18 9.61 0.04 3.85
CA GLU A 18 8.63 1.13 3.79
C GLU A 18 8.30 1.67 5.19
N LEU A 19 8.08 0.79 6.18
CA LEU A 19 7.80 1.19 7.56
C LEU A 19 8.98 1.92 8.20
N VAL A 20 10.21 1.43 8.00
CA VAL A 20 11.43 2.09 8.49
C VAL A 20 11.61 3.45 7.83
N LEU A 21 11.41 3.55 6.51
CA LEU A 21 11.47 4.82 5.79
C LEU A 21 10.40 5.80 6.29
N ALA A 22 9.17 5.33 6.50
CA ALA A 22 8.08 6.14 7.01
C ALA A 22 8.36 6.65 8.43
N GLN A 23 8.98 5.85 9.30
CA GLN A 23 9.41 6.30 10.63
C GLN A 23 10.50 7.38 10.55
N ARG A 24 11.48 7.22 9.66
CA ARG A 24 12.54 8.22 9.45
C ARG A 24 11.96 9.54 8.93
N ASN A 25 11.06 9.46 7.96
CA ASN A 25 10.38 10.64 7.42
C ASN A 25 9.45 11.27 8.47
N LEU A 26 8.77 10.46 9.30
CA LEU A 26 7.94 10.98 10.40
C LEU A 26 8.77 11.81 11.39
N ALA A 27 9.94 11.32 11.79
CA ALA A 27 10.84 12.08 12.66
C ALA A 27 11.28 13.40 12.01
N TRP A 28 11.61 13.38 10.71
CA TRP A 28 11.95 14.57 9.95
C TRP A 28 10.81 15.58 9.85
N SER A 29 9.57 15.10 9.64
CA SER A 29 8.37 15.94 9.56
C SER A 29 8.01 16.54 10.92
N ARG A 30 8.07 15.76 12.00
CA ARG A 30 7.81 16.23 13.37
C ARG A 30 8.79 17.33 13.80
N ALA A 31 10.07 17.19 13.43
CA ALA A 31 11.07 18.24 13.67
C ALA A 31 10.76 19.57 12.95
N ARG A 32 9.85 19.57 11.97
CA ARG A 32 9.37 20.76 11.23
C ARG A 32 7.94 21.16 11.60
N GLY A 33 7.45 20.71 12.76
CA GLY A 33 6.08 20.99 13.20
C GLY A 33 5.01 20.15 12.51
N GLY A 34 5.40 19.03 11.89
CA GLY A 34 4.46 18.11 11.24
C GLY A 34 3.49 17.47 12.24
N VAL A 35 2.19 17.59 11.97
CA VAL A 35 1.11 17.04 12.79
C VAL A 35 0.55 15.80 12.11
N GLU A 36 0.42 14.72 12.88
CA GLU A 36 -0.17 13.46 12.42
C GLU A 36 -1.70 13.53 12.48
N ILE A 37 -2.37 13.25 11.37
CA ILE A 37 -3.83 13.23 11.26
C ILE A 37 -4.28 11.78 11.03
N GLY A 38 -5.34 11.35 11.72
CA GLY A 38 -5.96 10.05 11.46
C GLY A 38 -5.15 8.82 11.93
N ALA A 39 -4.36 8.96 12.99
CA ALA A 39 -3.52 7.89 13.55
C ALA A 39 -4.27 6.56 13.84
N GLY A 40 -5.58 6.63 14.13
CA GLY A 40 -6.40 5.45 14.44
C GLY A 40 -6.55 4.43 13.31
N HIS A 41 -6.46 4.85 12.04
CA HIS A 41 -6.60 3.94 10.90
C HIS A 41 -5.30 3.22 10.52
N TYR A 42 -4.16 3.67 11.04
CA TYR A 42 -2.85 3.15 10.67
C TYR A 42 -2.62 1.69 11.15
N PRO A 43 -2.93 1.32 12.41
CA PRO A 43 -2.83 -0.08 12.84
C PRO A 43 -3.72 -1.02 12.02
N VAL A 44 -4.91 -0.57 11.62
CA VAL A 44 -5.84 -1.33 10.77
C VAL A 44 -5.23 -1.57 9.40
N MET A 45 -4.59 -0.56 8.79
CA MET A 45 -3.88 -0.72 7.52
C MET A 45 -2.76 -1.76 7.62
N VAL A 46 -1.94 -1.69 8.68
CA VAL A 46 -0.83 -2.64 8.89
C VAL A 46 -1.38 -4.06 9.08
N ALA A 47 -2.40 -4.22 9.91
CA ALA A 47 -3.06 -5.51 10.13
C ALA A 47 -3.65 -6.08 8.85
N LEU A 48 -4.27 -5.26 8.01
CA LEU A 48 -4.84 -5.67 6.74
C LEU A 48 -3.76 -6.18 5.75
N HIS A 49 -2.61 -5.50 5.67
CA HIS A 49 -1.51 -5.94 4.80
C HIS A 49 -0.79 -7.18 5.34
N LEU A 50 -0.68 -7.31 6.66
CA LEU A 50 -0.18 -8.54 7.26
C LEU A 50 -1.14 -9.71 6.99
N ALA A 51 -2.44 -9.48 7.16
CA ALA A 51 -3.48 -10.46 6.86
C ALA A 51 -3.50 -10.86 5.39
N LEU A 52 -3.19 -9.94 4.45
CA LEU A 52 -3.00 -10.27 3.04
C LEU A 52 -1.89 -11.31 2.84
N LEU A 53 -0.69 -11.05 3.39
CA LEU A 53 0.46 -11.93 3.23
C LEU A 53 0.22 -13.29 3.88
N VAL A 54 -0.33 -13.30 5.10
CA VAL A 54 -0.68 -14.54 5.81
C VAL A 54 -1.78 -15.29 5.07
N GLY A 55 -2.84 -14.60 4.61
CA GLY A 55 -3.94 -15.16 3.84
C GLY A 55 -3.46 -15.82 2.55
N CYS A 56 -2.53 -15.17 1.84
CA CYS A 56 -1.88 -15.73 0.65
C CYS A 56 -1.20 -17.07 0.94
N VAL A 57 -0.46 -17.17 2.05
CA VAL A 57 0.21 -18.42 2.45
C VAL A 57 -0.82 -19.48 2.85
N VAL A 58 -1.74 -19.12 3.74
CA VAL A 58 -2.72 -20.05 4.33
C VAL A 58 -3.68 -20.57 3.27
N GLU A 59 -4.28 -19.72 2.44
CA GLU A 59 -5.24 -20.15 1.41
C GLU A 59 -4.57 -21.09 0.41
N VAL A 60 -3.37 -20.74 -0.05
CA VAL A 60 -2.67 -21.56 -1.04
C VAL A 60 -2.23 -22.90 -0.46
N ALA A 61 -1.72 -22.91 0.78
CA ALA A 61 -1.28 -24.13 1.45
C ALA A 61 -2.44 -25.04 1.85
N VAL A 62 -3.52 -24.50 2.44
CA VAL A 62 -4.64 -25.28 2.98
C VAL A 62 -5.60 -25.69 1.87
N MET A 63 -5.94 -24.77 0.96
CA MET A 63 -6.89 -25.05 -0.14
C MET A 63 -6.19 -25.59 -1.39
N HIS A 64 -4.89 -25.87 -1.33
CA HIS A 64 -4.10 -26.45 -2.42
C HIS A 64 -4.30 -25.70 -3.75
N ARG A 65 -4.32 -24.37 -3.70
CA ARG A 65 -4.66 -23.54 -4.87
C ARG A 65 -3.65 -23.80 -6.00
N PRO A 66 -4.10 -24.06 -7.24
CA PRO A 66 -3.20 -24.32 -8.35
C PRO A 66 -2.53 -23.04 -8.85
N PHE A 67 -1.34 -23.20 -9.43
CA PHE A 67 -0.75 -22.16 -10.25
C PHE A 67 -1.31 -22.29 -11.67
N ILE A 68 -2.04 -21.27 -12.13
CA ILE A 68 -2.57 -21.22 -13.50
C ILE A 68 -1.66 -20.27 -14.29
N PRO A 69 -0.81 -20.74 -15.22
CA PRO A 69 0.29 -19.92 -15.78
C PRO A 69 -0.16 -18.58 -16.36
N VAL A 70 -1.22 -18.55 -17.17
CA VAL A 70 -1.72 -17.32 -17.79
C VAL A 70 -2.17 -16.30 -16.73
N LEU A 71 -2.90 -16.75 -15.70
CA LEU A 71 -3.32 -15.90 -14.59
C LEU A 71 -2.12 -15.50 -13.74
N GLY A 72 -1.28 -16.44 -13.35
CA GLY A 72 -0.17 -16.22 -12.44
C GLY A 72 0.86 -15.23 -12.98
N TRP A 73 1.25 -15.37 -14.26
CA TRP A 73 2.20 -14.46 -14.89
C TRP A 73 1.60 -13.08 -15.17
N SER A 74 0.33 -12.99 -15.56
CA SER A 74 -0.34 -11.69 -15.75
C SER A 74 -0.49 -10.95 -14.42
N MET A 75 -0.85 -11.65 -13.35
CA MET A 75 -0.94 -11.06 -12.01
C MET A 75 0.43 -10.69 -11.46
N LEU A 76 1.48 -11.48 -11.72
CA LEU A 76 2.85 -11.12 -11.34
C LEU A 76 3.30 -9.83 -12.05
N ALA A 77 2.99 -9.66 -13.34
CA ALA A 77 3.28 -8.44 -14.05
C ALA A 77 2.56 -7.23 -13.42
N LEU A 78 1.31 -7.40 -12.98
CA LEU A 78 0.58 -6.35 -12.25
C LEU A 78 1.22 -6.04 -10.88
N VAL A 79 1.67 -7.05 -10.13
CA VAL A 79 2.41 -6.84 -8.87
C VAL A 79 3.67 -6.02 -9.13
N ILE A 80 4.46 -6.38 -10.15
CA ILE A 80 5.67 -5.63 -10.50
C ILE A 80 5.33 -4.18 -10.90
N ALA A 81 4.31 -3.98 -11.71
CA ALA A 81 3.86 -2.64 -12.09
C ALA A 81 3.42 -1.82 -10.87
N ALA A 82 2.72 -2.43 -9.91
CA ALA A 82 2.34 -1.80 -8.65
C ALA A 82 3.57 -1.38 -7.83
N GLN A 83 4.61 -2.23 -7.75
CA GLN A 83 5.85 -1.87 -7.05
C GLN A 83 6.57 -0.71 -7.73
N VAL A 84 6.68 -0.73 -9.07
CA VAL A 84 7.28 0.37 -9.82
C VAL A 84 6.53 1.68 -9.54
N LEU A 85 5.20 1.66 -9.59
CA LEU A 85 4.38 2.84 -9.28
C LEU A 85 4.59 3.32 -7.84
N ARG A 86 4.64 2.39 -6.88
CA ARG A 86 4.87 2.70 -5.46
C ARG A 86 6.21 3.38 -5.23
N TRP A 87 7.30 2.80 -5.74
CA TRP A 87 8.63 3.40 -5.61
C TRP A 87 8.75 4.72 -6.36
N TRP A 88 8.05 4.88 -7.47
CA TRP A 88 7.95 6.18 -8.14
C TRP A 88 7.25 7.22 -7.26
N CYS A 89 6.20 6.84 -6.54
CA CYS A 89 5.55 7.72 -5.56
C CYS A 89 6.50 8.09 -4.40
N ILE A 90 7.18 7.09 -3.83
CA ILE A 90 8.12 7.28 -2.72
C ILE A 90 9.25 8.23 -3.12
N THR A 91 9.85 7.99 -4.29
CA THR A 91 10.97 8.82 -4.80
C THR A 91 10.52 10.23 -5.15
N THR A 92 9.32 10.40 -5.72
CA THR A 92 8.76 11.71 -6.06
C THR A 92 8.45 12.55 -4.81
N LEU A 93 7.86 11.93 -3.77
CA LEU A 93 7.56 12.62 -2.51
C LEU A 93 8.79 12.80 -1.60
N GLY A 94 9.79 11.93 -1.74
CA GLY A 94 11.03 11.98 -0.97
C GLY A 94 10.77 11.97 0.54
N ARG A 95 11.20 13.04 1.23
CA ARG A 95 11.07 13.17 2.69
C ARG A 95 9.65 13.47 3.16
N GLN A 96 8.78 13.95 2.25
CA GLN A 96 7.36 14.15 2.55
C GLN A 96 6.57 12.84 2.50
N TRP A 97 7.14 11.76 1.94
CA TRP A 97 6.46 10.47 1.88
C TRP A 97 6.31 9.88 3.28
N ASN A 98 5.10 9.48 3.64
CA ASN A 98 4.83 8.75 4.86
C ASN A 98 3.63 7.83 4.67
N THR A 99 3.62 6.68 5.34
CA THR A 99 2.46 5.79 5.39
C THR A 99 1.34 6.38 6.26
N ARG A 100 1.69 7.24 7.21
CA ARG A 100 0.77 8.04 8.03
C ARG A 100 0.48 9.38 7.36
N VAL A 101 -0.72 9.93 7.56
CA VAL A 101 -1.03 11.27 7.06
C VAL A 101 -0.37 12.28 7.99
N VAL A 102 0.68 12.95 7.51
CA VAL A 102 1.41 13.96 8.26
C VAL A 102 1.36 15.26 7.48
N VAL A 103 0.76 16.29 8.07
CA VAL A 103 0.68 17.63 7.48
C VAL A 103 1.78 18.49 8.08
N ILE A 104 2.65 19.04 7.23
CA ILE A 104 3.69 19.97 7.63
C ILE A 104 3.22 21.38 7.24
N PRO A 105 3.03 22.30 8.21
CA PRO A 105 2.63 23.67 7.91
C PRO A 105 3.61 24.32 6.92
N GLY A 106 3.09 24.90 5.83
CA GLY A 106 3.88 25.59 4.81
C GLY A 106 4.64 24.69 3.82
N ALA A 107 4.49 23.36 3.88
CA ALA A 107 5.07 22.49 2.86
C ALA A 107 4.32 22.60 1.53
N SER A 108 5.06 22.81 0.44
CA SER A 108 4.50 22.84 -0.91
C SER A 108 3.99 21.45 -1.29
N ARG A 109 2.76 21.39 -1.82
CA ARG A 109 2.17 20.17 -2.38
C ARG A 109 2.97 19.75 -3.60
N ILE A 110 3.48 18.52 -3.59
CA ILE A 110 4.19 17.95 -4.73
C ILE A 110 3.16 17.48 -5.76
N ASP A 111 3.22 18.04 -6.95
CA ASP A 111 2.37 17.71 -8.10
C ASP A 111 3.15 17.03 -9.25
N GLY A 112 4.44 16.75 -9.05
CA GLY A 112 5.30 16.07 -10.02
C GLY A 112 5.08 14.55 -10.12
N GLY A 113 5.68 13.93 -11.14
CA GLY A 113 5.69 12.47 -11.31
C GLY A 113 4.28 11.86 -11.43
N PRO A 114 3.98 10.76 -10.71
CA PRO A 114 2.70 10.07 -10.82
C PRO A 114 1.52 10.90 -10.30
N TYR A 115 1.79 11.94 -9.49
CA TYR A 115 0.79 12.85 -8.93
C TYR A 115 0.17 13.80 -9.97
N ARG A 116 0.72 13.84 -11.20
CA ARG A 116 0.13 14.59 -12.33
C ARG A 116 -1.11 13.92 -12.90
N TRP A 117 -1.22 12.60 -12.78
CA TRP A 117 -2.32 11.83 -13.36
C TRP A 117 -3.35 11.39 -12.33
N PHE A 118 -2.91 11.15 -11.09
CA PHE A 118 -3.78 10.68 -10.01
C PHE A 118 -3.58 11.52 -8.77
N SER A 119 -4.65 11.80 -8.05
CA SER A 119 -4.54 12.46 -6.74
C SER A 119 -3.75 11.59 -5.76
N HIS A 120 -3.94 10.26 -5.78
CA HIS A 120 -3.38 9.31 -4.81
C HIS A 120 -2.81 8.05 -5.48
N PRO A 121 -1.73 8.18 -6.28
CA PRO A 121 -1.15 7.06 -7.04
C PRO A 121 -0.66 5.91 -6.15
N ASN A 122 -0.25 6.19 -4.91
CA ASN A 122 0.13 5.14 -3.95
C ASN A 122 -1.05 4.24 -3.55
N TYR A 123 -2.26 4.78 -3.43
CA TYR A 123 -3.45 3.97 -3.13
C TYR A 123 -3.84 3.07 -4.32
N VAL A 124 -3.59 3.54 -5.54
CA VAL A 124 -3.75 2.71 -6.75
C VAL A 124 -2.77 1.54 -6.72
N ALA A 125 -1.49 1.78 -6.39
CA ALA A 125 -0.50 0.72 -6.24
C ALA A 125 -0.91 -0.32 -5.18
N VAL A 126 -1.37 0.12 -4.00
CA VAL A 126 -1.87 -0.77 -2.94
C VAL A 126 -3.06 -1.61 -3.40
N ALA A 127 -4.02 -1.00 -4.11
CA ALA A 127 -5.20 -1.71 -4.61
C ALA A 127 -4.83 -2.78 -5.65
N ILE A 128 -3.96 -2.43 -6.60
CA ILE A 128 -3.49 -3.37 -7.63
C ILE A 128 -2.71 -4.52 -6.97
N GLU A 129 -1.77 -4.21 -6.07
CA GLU A 129 -0.98 -5.22 -5.37
C GLU A 129 -1.86 -6.17 -4.56
N GLY A 130 -2.80 -5.63 -3.77
CA GLY A 130 -3.70 -6.42 -2.95
C GLY A 130 -4.62 -7.36 -3.72
N PHE A 131 -5.02 -6.96 -4.92
CA PHE A 131 -5.80 -7.80 -5.82
C PHE A 131 -4.92 -8.84 -6.53
N ALA A 132 -3.78 -8.41 -7.07
CA ALA A 132 -2.95 -9.23 -7.94
C ALA A 132 -2.10 -10.25 -7.17
N LEU A 133 -1.53 -9.86 -6.02
CA LEU A 133 -0.59 -10.70 -5.26
C LEU A 133 -1.16 -12.06 -4.88
N PRO A 134 -2.39 -12.18 -4.33
CA PRO A 134 -2.98 -13.49 -4.05
C PRO A 134 -3.31 -14.27 -5.32
N LEU A 135 -3.73 -13.57 -6.38
CA LEU A 135 -4.12 -14.20 -7.65
C LEU A 135 -2.93 -14.75 -8.44
N VAL A 136 -1.69 -14.36 -8.12
CA VAL A 136 -0.48 -15.02 -8.64
C VAL A 136 -0.55 -16.53 -8.43
N HIS A 137 -1.17 -16.99 -7.34
CA HIS A 137 -1.39 -18.41 -7.06
C HIS A 137 -2.88 -18.77 -6.90
N SER A 138 -3.77 -18.05 -7.61
CA SER A 138 -5.22 -18.23 -7.64
C SER A 138 -5.94 -18.17 -6.28
N ALA A 139 -5.36 -17.49 -5.28
CA ALA A 139 -5.94 -17.27 -3.96
C ALA A 139 -7.03 -16.18 -3.99
N TRP A 140 -8.14 -16.46 -4.68
CA TRP A 140 -9.20 -15.49 -4.95
C TRP A 140 -9.98 -15.10 -3.70
N VAL A 141 -10.03 -15.94 -2.65
CA VAL A 141 -10.73 -15.58 -1.40
C VAL A 141 -9.97 -14.46 -0.70
N THR A 142 -8.65 -14.59 -0.59
CA THR A 142 -7.75 -13.58 -0.04
C THR A 142 -7.80 -12.29 -0.88
N ALA A 143 -7.77 -12.41 -2.21
CA ALA A 143 -7.89 -11.25 -3.10
C ALA A 143 -9.20 -10.48 -2.89
N LEU A 144 -10.33 -11.19 -2.83
CA LEU A 144 -11.65 -10.58 -2.67
C LEU A 144 -11.79 -9.95 -1.27
N ALA A 145 -11.39 -10.67 -0.22
CA ALA A 145 -11.44 -10.19 1.16
C ALA A 145 -10.58 -8.94 1.34
N PHE A 146 -9.32 -8.96 0.88
CA PHE A 146 -8.45 -7.80 0.96
C PHE A 146 -9.00 -6.63 0.16
N THR A 147 -9.42 -6.85 -1.10
CA THR A 147 -9.92 -5.77 -1.97
C THR A 147 -11.12 -5.08 -1.32
N THR A 148 -12.06 -5.85 -0.77
CA THR A 148 -13.27 -5.32 -0.12
C THR A 148 -12.92 -4.53 1.15
N LEU A 149 -12.09 -5.09 2.02
CA LEU A 149 -11.68 -4.43 3.27
C LEU A 149 -10.81 -3.19 2.99
N ASN A 150 -9.92 -3.25 2.00
CA ASN A 150 -9.08 -2.14 1.60
C ASN A 150 -9.92 -1.00 0.98
N ALA A 151 -10.93 -1.31 0.17
CA ALA A 151 -11.86 -0.32 -0.37
C ALA A 151 -12.64 0.39 0.75
N ALA A 152 -13.12 -0.34 1.76
CA ALA A 152 -13.80 0.25 2.93
C ALA A 152 -12.87 1.13 3.78
N LEU A 153 -11.62 0.70 3.97
CA LEU A 153 -10.62 1.47 4.70
C LEU A 153 -10.23 2.75 3.96
N LEU A 154 -9.98 2.65 2.65
CA LEU A 154 -9.60 3.78 1.80
C LEU A 154 -10.73 4.80 1.65
N SER A 155 -11.98 4.36 1.50
CA SER A 155 -13.11 5.29 1.40
C SER A 155 -13.26 6.15 2.66
N THR A 156 -13.08 5.54 3.83
CA THR A 156 -13.09 6.24 5.12
C THR A 156 -11.90 7.21 5.21
N ARG A 157 -10.70 6.76 4.84
CA ARG A 157 -9.47 7.57 4.91
C ARG A 157 -9.51 8.77 3.96
N VAL A 158 -9.94 8.58 2.72
CA VAL A 158 -10.06 9.65 1.72
C VAL A 158 -11.11 10.68 2.15
N SER A 159 -12.23 10.24 2.74
CA SER A 159 -13.25 11.15 3.29
C SER A 159 -12.69 12.04 4.42
N VAL A 160 -11.91 11.45 5.33
CA VAL A 160 -11.23 12.19 6.41
C VAL A 160 -10.16 13.14 5.87
N GLU A 161 -9.34 12.69 4.91
CA GLU A 161 -8.26 13.48 4.30
C GLU A 161 -8.82 14.69 3.53
N ASN A 162 -9.87 14.49 2.72
CA ASN A 162 -10.57 15.56 2.01
C ASN A 162 -11.24 16.55 2.97
N SER A 163 -11.85 16.06 4.05
CA SER A 163 -12.49 16.92 5.06
C SER A 163 -11.47 17.74 5.85
N ALA A 164 -10.25 17.23 6.06
CA ALA A 164 -9.17 17.96 6.72
C ALA A 164 -8.57 19.03 5.79
N LEU A 165 -8.38 18.72 4.51
CA LEU A 165 -7.91 19.67 3.50
C LEU A 165 -8.90 20.82 3.28
N ALA A 166 -10.21 20.54 3.30
CA ALA A 166 -11.27 21.55 3.17
C ALA A 166 -11.37 22.53 4.36
N ARG A 167 -10.78 22.19 5.53
CA ARG A 167 -10.70 23.10 6.69
C ARG A 167 -9.45 23.97 6.69
N LEU A 168 -8.52 23.72 5.77
CA LEU A 168 -7.28 24.47 5.61
C LEU A 168 -7.33 25.46 4.43
N SER A 169 -8.45 25.50 3.70
CA SER A 169 -8.80 26.53 2.69
C SER A 169 -9.75 27.56 3.28
#